data_AF-A0A6L9KHB4-F1
#
_entry.id   AF-A0A6L9KHB4-F1
#
_cell.length_a   1.000
_cell.length_b   1.000
_cell.length_c   1.000
_cell.angle_alpha   90.00
_cell.angle_beta   90.00
_cell.angle_gamma   90.00
#
_symmetry.space_group_name_H-M   'P 1'
#
loop_
_entity.id
_entity.type
_entity.pdbx_description
1 polymer ?
#
loop_
_entity_poly.entity_id
_entity_poly.type
_entity_poly.pdbx_seq_one_letter_code
_entity_poly.pdbx_strand_id
1 'polypeptide(L)'
;MQKNTLEAPEPWWKFGYVWLVVAGPAIVVVAAIFTFYLAVTRPDQLVSEDYYRQGIEINKTLGAAQAASLAPALQARNHAQTGVVPSGQTPSRP
;
A
#
# COMPACT_ATOMS: atom_id res chain seq x y z
N MET A 1 -62.34 -44.71 34.08
CA MET A 1 -61.99 -43.40 33.52
C MET A 1 -60.53 -43.40 33.13
N GLN A 2 -60.21 -43.57 31.85
CA GLN A 2 -58.85 -43.44 31.34
C GLN A 2 -58.50 -41.95 31.31
N LYS A 3 -57.47 -41.55 32.05
CA LYS A 3 -56.93 -40.19 31.99
C LYS A 3 -56.05 -40.13 30.74
N ASN A 4 -56.54 -39.48 29.70
CA ASN A 4 -55.73 -39.11 28.54
C ASN A 4 -54.84 -37.94 28.95
N THR A 5 -53.70 -38.23 29.57
CA THR A 5 -52.63 -37.24 29.76
C THR A 5 -51.95 -37.04 28.41
N LEU A 6 -52.33 -35.96 27.72
CA LEU A 6 -51.55 -35.44 26.61
C LEU A 6 -50.22 -34.97 27.21
N GLU A 7 -49.13 -35.72 26.98
CA GLU A 7 -47.81 -35.31 27.42
C GLU A 7 -47.46 -33.97 26.76
N ALA A 8 -47.05 -33.00 27.57
CA ALA A 8 -46.57 -31.73 27.05
C ALA A 8 -45.26 -31.97 26.28
N PRO A 9 -45.10 -31.41 25.07
CA PRO A 9 -43.89 -31.60 24.28
C PRO A 9 -42.65 -31.11 25.04
N GLU A 10 -41.55 -31.84 24.90
CA GLU A 10 -40.30 -31.46 25.55
C GLU A 10 -39.77 -30.11 25.03
N PRO A 11 -39.12 -29.30 25.90
CA PRO A 11 -38.54 -28.04 25.48
C PRO A 11 -37.46 -28.21 24.41
N TRP A 12 -37.48 -27.34 23.39
CA TRP A 12 -36.64 -27.46 22.19
C TRP A 12 -35.13 -27.44 22.47
N TRP A 13 -34.70 -26.72 23.52
CA TRP A 13 -33.27 -26.58 23.87
C TRP A 13 -32.63 -27.87 24.38
N LYS A 14 -33.44 -28.89 24.72
CA LYS A 14 -32.95 -30.21 25.10
C LYS A 14 -32.43 -31.01 23.90
N PHE A 15 -32.85 -30.67 22.68
CA PHE A 15 -32.47 -31.39 21.48
C PHE A 15 -31.13 -30.88 20.92
N GLY A 16 -30.10 -31.74 20.93
CA GLY A 16 -28.75 -31.38 20.49
C GLY A 16 -28.67 -30.87 19.04
N TYR A 17 -29.53 -31.38 18.14
CA TYR A 17 -29.54 -30.94 16.74
C TYR A 17 -29.98 -29.48 16.56
N VAL A 18 -30.78 -28.92 17.49
CA VAL A 18 -31.19 -27.51 17.41
C VAL A 18 -29.97 -26.60 17.55
N TRP A 19 -29.01 -27.00 18.39
CA TRP A 19 -27.75 -26.27 18.54
C TRP A 19 -26.89 -26.30 17.29
N LEU A 20 -26.93 -27.35 16.46
CA LEU A 20 -26.23 -27.38 15.17
C LEU A 20 -26.79 -26.32 14.20
N VAL A 21 -28.12 -26.15 14.20
CA VAL A 21 -28.78 -25.13 13.37
C VAL A 21 -28.46 -23.73 13.88
N VAL A 22 -28.48 -23.51 15.20
CA VAL A 22 -28.17 -22.22 15.82
C VAL A 22 -26.68 -21.87 15.73
N ALA A 23 -25.79 -22.87 15.74
CA ALA A 23 -24.35 -22.66 15.71
C ALA A 23 -23.88 -21.92 14.45
N GLY A 24 -24.45 -22.23 13.27
CA GLY A 24 -24.08 -21.57 12.01
C GLY A 24 -24.22 -20.04 12.09
N PRO A 25 -25.44 -19.51 12.33
CA PRO A 25 -25.64 -18.07 12.52
C PRO A 25 -24.85 -17.49 13.69
N ALA A 26 -24.76 -18.19 14.82
CA ALA A 26 -24.03 -17.71 15.99
C ALA A 26 -22.54 -17.49 15.70
N ILE A 27 -21.90 -18.42 14.98
CA ILE A 27 -20.48 -18.31 14.57
C ILE A 27 -20.27 -17.07 13.69
N VAL A 28 -21.16 -16.81 12.73
CA VAL A 28 -21.05 -15.64 11.83
C VAL A 28 -21.18 -14.34 12.62
N VAL A 29 -22.10 -14.26 13.58
CA VAL A 29 -22.24 -13.07 14.44
C VAL A 29 -20.98 -12.83 15.25
N VAL A 30 -20.41 -13.87 15.86
CA VAL A 30 -19.15 -13.78 16.62
C VAL A 30 -17.99 -13.34 15.70
N ALA A 31 -17.89 -13.91 14.51
CA ALA A 31 -16.87 -13.54 13.53
C ALA A 31 -17.00 -12.06 13.11
N ALA A 32 -18.22 -11.58 12.85
CA ALA A 32 -18.46 -10.19 12.49
C ALA A 32 -18.04 -9.22 13.60
N ILE A 33 -18.39 -9.52 14.86
CA ILE A 33 -17.97 -8.72 16.02
C ILE A 33 -16.44 -8.73 16.15
N PHE A 34 -15.80 -9.89 15.97
CA PHE A 34 -14.35 -10.02 16.03
C PHE A 34 -13.66 -9.20 14.94
N THR A 35 -14.13 -9.28 13.69
CA THR A 35 -13.60 -8.47 12.59
C THR A 35 -13.79 -6.98 12.85
N PHE A 36 -14.97 -6.58 13.35
CA PHE A 36 -15.22 -5.19 13.74
C PHE A 36 -14.26 -4.71 14.83
N TYR A 37 -14.03 -5.55 15.84
CA TYR A 37 -13.06 -5.26 16.90
C TYR A 37 -11.65 -5.07 16.33
N LEU A 38 -11.20 -5.92 15.41
CA LEU A 38 -9.91 -5.75 14.74
C LEU A 38 -9.84 -4.44 13.96
N ALA A 39 -10.90 -4.09 13.23
CA ALA A 39 -10.95 -2.87 12.44
C ALA A 39 -10.85 -1.60 13.30
N VAL A 40 -11.49 -1.58 14.47
CA VAL A 40 -11.43 -0.43 15.38
C VAL A 40 -10.12 -0.37 16.16
N THR A 41 -9.55 -1.52 16.53
CA THR A 41 -8.33 -1.55 17.38
C THR A 41 -7.03 -1.46 16.60
N ARG A 42 -7.03 -1.81 15.30
CA ARG A 42 -5.86 -1.76 14.44
C ARG A 42 -6.13 -0.86 13.24
N PRO A 43 -6.14 0.46 13.42
CA PRO A 43 -6.15 1.38 12.29
C PRO A 43 -4.91 1.06 11.44
N ASP A 44 -5.13 0.64 10.19
CA ASP A 44 -4.06 0.46 9.23
C ASP A 44 -3.32 1.80 9.09
N GLN A 45 -2.00 1.79 9.24
CA GLN A 45 -1.22 3.01 9.08
C GLN A 45 -1.21 3.32 7.59
N LEU A 46 -2.15 4.19 7.19
CA LEU A 46 -2.20 4.79 5.87
C LEU A 46 -0.79 5.31 5.56
N VAL A 47 -0.23 4.82 4.44
CA VAL A 47 1.04 5.27 3.86
C VAL A 47 1.21 6.76 4.12
N SER A 48 2.25 7.13 4.88
CA SER A 48 2.42 8.52 5.31
C SER A 48 2.37 9.45 4.10
N GLU A 49 1.79 10.64 4.27
CA GLU A 49 1.74 11.69 3.23
C GLU A 49 3.13 11.92 2.57
N ASP A 50 4.17 11.70 3.38
CA ASP A 50 5.56 11.81 2.98
C ASP A 50 6.03 10.71 2.02
N TYR A 51 5.44 9.52 2.02
CA TYR A 51 5.83 8.44 1.09
C TYR A 51 5.59 8.83 -0.37
N TYR A 52 4.50 9.54 -0.65
CA TYR A 52 4.23 10.08 -1.99
C TYR A 52 5.25 11.17 -2.35
N ARG A 53 5.57 12.05 -1.39
CA ARG A 53 6.60 13.09 -1.59
C ARG A 53 7.98 12.48 -1.81
N GLN A 54 8.32 11.44 -1.07
CA GLN A 54 9.58 10.72 -1.16
C GLN A 54 9.74 10.05 -2.52
N GLY A 55 8.68 9.47 -3.08
CA GLY A 55 8.66 8.94 -4.45
C GLY A 55 8.88 10.02 -5.52
N ILE A 56 8.27 11.20 -5.37
CA ILE A 56 8.47 12.33 -6.29
C ILE A 56 9.88 12.91 -6.19
N GLU A 57 10.41 13.07 -4.98
CA GLU A 57 11.75 13.60 -4.76
C GLU A 57 12.84 12.69 -5.31
N ILE A 58 12.70 11.37 -5.17
CA ILE A 58 13.63 10.40 -5.77
C ILE A 58 13.65 10.55 -7.30
N ASN A 59 12.51 10.76 -7.95
CA ASN A 59 12.46 10.93 -9.40
C ASN A 59 13.11 12.26 -9.85
N LYS A 60 12.95 13.33 -9.05
CA LYS A 60 13.61 14.62 -9.26
C LYS A 60 15.13 14.54 -9.14
N THR A 61 15.65 13.88 -8.11
CA THR A 61 17.09 13.77 -7.88
C THR A 61 17.76 12.90 -8.93
N LEU A 62 17.12 11.81 -9.35
CA LEU A 62 17.59 10.96 -10.46
C LEU A 62 17.63 11.71 -11.79
N GLY A 63 16.58 12.45 -12.14
CA GLY A 63 16.54 13.26 -13.36
C GLY A 63 17.58 14.38 -13.36
N ALA A 64 17.80 15.05 -12.23
CA ALA A 64 18.84 16.08 -12.08
C ALA A 64 20.25 15.49 -12.21
N ALA A 65 20.51 14.33 -11.61
CA ALA A 65 21.79 13.63 -11.74
C ALA A 65 22.06 13.18 -13.19
N GLN A 66 21.04 12.70 -13.89
CA GLN A 66 21.14 12.30 -15.30
C GLN A 66 21.34 13.49 -16.24
N ALA A 67 20.65 14.62 -15.98
CA ALA A 67 20.89 15.86 -16.74
C ALA A 67 22.31 16.40 -16.50
N ALA A 68 22.81 16.33 -15.26
CA ALA A 68 24.17 16.75 -14.92
C ALA A 68 25.24 15.86 -15.57
N SER A 69 25.02 14.54 -15.66
CA SER A 69 25.98 13.62 -16.30
C SER A 69 26.06 13.80 -17.82
N LEU A 70 24.97 14.26 -18.45
CA LEU A 70 24.93 14.57 -19.88
C LEU A 70 25.48 15.97 -20.22
N ALA A 71 25.61 16.87 -19.25
CA ALA A 71 26.01 18.26 -19.49
C ALA A 71 27.39 18.40 -20.18
N PRO A 72 28.46 17.67 -19.77
CA PRO A 72 29.76 17.74 -20.45
C PRO A 72 29.69 17.24 -21.90
N ALA A 73 28.91 16.18 -22.16
CA ALA A 73 28.73 15.63 -23.50
C ALA A 73 27.96 16.59 -24.42
N LEU A 74 26.92 17.25 -23.89
CA LEU A 74 26.18 18.30 -24.59
C LEU A 74 27.06 19.52 -24.88
N GLN A 75 27.88 19.93 -23.91
CA GLN A 75 28.82 21.04 -24.07
C GLN A 75 29.90 20.72 -25.12
N ALA A 76 30.47 19.52 -25.12
CA ALA A 76 31.43 19.07 -26.13
C ALA A 76 30.82 19.07 -27.53
N ARG A 77 29.57 18.60 -27.69
CA ARG A 77 28.85 18.64 -28.97
C ARG A 77 28.60 20.08 -29.43
N ASN A 78 28.18 20.97 -28.54
CA ASN A 78 27.96 22.38 -28.85
C ASN A 78 29.27 23.08 -29.27
N HIS A 79 30.38 22.80 -28.58
CA HIS A 79 31.70 23.33 -28.92
C HIS A 79 32.18 22.85 -30.31
N ALA A 80 31.91 21.59 -30.67
CA ALA A 80 32.25 21.04 -31.99
C ALA A 80 31.44 21.69 -33.13
N GLN A 81 30.21 22.13 -32.88
CA GLN A 81 29.39 22.83 -33.86
C GLN A 81 29.82 24.28 -34.12
N THR A 82 30.48 24.92 -33.14
CA THR A 82 30.94 26.32 -33.26
C THR A 82 32.30 26.50 -33.93
N GLY A 83 33.03 25.42 -34.22
CA GLY A 83 34.19 25.44 -35.14
C GLY A 83 35.37 26.34 -34.75
N VAL A 84 35.49 26.79 -33.50
CA VAL A 84 36.66 27.58 -33.08
C VAL A 84 37.85 26.65 -32.83
N VAL A 85 38.72 26.51 -33.84
CA VAL A 85 40.08 26.02 -33.64
C VAL A 85 40.82 27.02 -32.74
N PRO A 86 41.42 26.60 -31.61
CA PRO A 86 42.33 27.45 -30.87
C PRO A 86 43.48 27.83 -31.81
N SER A 87 43.47 29.05 -32.32
CA SER A 87 44.65 29.63 -32.97
C SER A 87 45.73 29.67 -31.91
N GLY A 88 46.76 28.85 -32.12
CA GLY A 88 47.88 28.69 -31.19
C GLY A 88 48.42 30.05 -30.78
N GLN A 89 48.14 30.44 -29.54
CA GLN A 89 48.82 31.55 -28.91
C GLN A 89 50.22 31.06 -28.56
N THR A 90 51.12 31.16 -29.53
CA THR A 90 52.56 31.09 -29.33
C THR A 90 52.91 32.17 -28.29
N PRO A 91 53.52 31.82 -27.14
CA PRO A 91 53.82 32.80 -26.12
C PRO A 91 54.92 33.73 -26.67
N SER A 92 54.57 34.99 -26.94
CA SER A 92 55.54 36.03 -27.24
C SER A 92 56.13 36.54 -25.94
N ARG A 93 57.38 36.15 -25.71
CA ARG A 93 58.25 36.63 -24.63
C ARG A 93 58.70 38.07 -24.93
N PRO A 94 58.65 38.95 -23.92
CA PRO A 94 59.85 39.64 -23.45
C PRO A 94 60.27 39.18 -22.06
#